data_AF-A0A932QHF4-F1
#
_entry.id   AF-A0A932QHF4-F1
#
_cell.length_a   1.000
_cell.length_b   1.000
_cell.length_c   1.000
_cell.angle_alpha   90.00
_cell.angle_beta   90.00
_cell.angle_gamma   90.00
#
_symmetry.space_group_name_H-M   'P 1'
#
loop_
_entity.id
_entity.type
_entity.pdbx_description
1 polymer ?
#
loop_
_entity_poly.entity_id
_entity_poly.type
_entity_poly.pdbx_seq_one_letter_code
_entity_poly.pdbx_strand_id
1 'polypeptide(L)'
;MGDVVAPYLRQLGIPVMMLSPEELAVADLARFSTLVIGPRAYEAHRELVTYNSRILDFARKGGTVVVQYGQGEMTRPGIMPYPIGLTQPAARVTV
;
A
#
# COMPACT_ATOMS: atom_id res chain seq x y z
N MET A 1 -15.19 4.19 9.24
CA MET A 1 -15.44 4.38 7.79
C MET A 1 -14.60 3.36 7.06
N GLY A 2 -15.24 2.50 6.26
CA GLY A 2 -14.54 1.52 5.43
C GLY A 2 -13.94 2.17 4.19
N ASP A 3 -12.90 1.55 3.64
CA ASP A 3 -12.32 1.96 2.37
C ASP A 3 -13.34 1.82 1.23
N VAL A 4 -13.63 2.93 0.56
CA VAL A 4 -14.60 3.00 -0.55
C VAL A 4 -13.95 2.92 -1.94
N VAL A 5 -12.62 2.86 -2.01
CA VAL A 5 -11.85 2.86 -3.27
C VAL A 5 -12.22 1.65 -4.12
N ALA A 6 -12.25 0.45 -3.54
CA ALA A 6 -12.57 -0.76 -4.29
C ALA A 6 -13.99 -0.75 -4.91
N PRO A 7 -15.07 -0.38 -4.18
CA PRO A 7 -16.38 -0.16 -4.77
C PRO A 7 -16.40 0.83 -5.95
N TYR A 8 -15.75 1.98 -5.82
CA TYR A 8 -15.73 2.99 -6.89
C TYR A 8 -14.94 2.53 -8.12
N LEU A 9 -13.80 1.87 -7.93
CA LEU A 9 -13.03 1.30 -9.05
C LEU A 9 -13.86 0.27 -9.83
N ARG A 10 -14.63 -0.57 -9.13
CA ARG A 10 -15.55 -1.52 -9.78
C ARG A 10 -16.65 -0.81 -10.57
N GLN A 11 -17.20 0.29 -10.06
CA GLN A 11 -18.19 1.09 -10.80
C GLN A 11 -17.62 1.70 -12.08
N LEU A 12 -16.32 1.99 -12.11
CA LEU A 12 -15.60 2.44 -13.31
C LEU A 12 -15.21 1.30 -14.27
N GLY A 13 -15.63 0.06 -13.99
CA GLY A 13 -15.32 -1.11 -14.81
C GLY A 13 -13.90 -1.68 -14.62
N ILE A 14 -13.18 -1.24 -13.58
CA ILE A 14 -11.84 -1.74 -13.27
C ILE A 14 -11.99 -3.05 -12.47
N PRO A 15 -11.38 -4.16 -12.91
CA PRO A 15 -11.41 -5.41 -12.16
C PRO A 15 -10.58 -5.27 -10.87
N VAL A 16 -11.24 -5.44 -9.72
CA VAL A 16 -10.59 -5.35 -8.40
C VAL A 16 -10.73 -6.66 -7.65
N MET A 17 -9.58 -7.26 -7.34
CA MET A 17 -9.45 -8.37 -6.41
C MET A 17 -9.01 -7.83 -5.04
N MET A 18 -9.72 -8.24 -3.98
CA MET A 18 -9.25 -7.97 -2.62
C MET A 18 -8.19 -9.00 -2.27
N LEU A 19 -7.12 -8.54 -1.64
CA LEU A 19 -6.04 -9.39 -1.13
C LEU A 19 -5.86 -9.07 0.35
N SER A 20 -5.92 -10.09 1.19
CA SER A 20 -5.62 -9.94 2.61
C SER A 20 -4.10 -9.87 2.84
N PRO A 21 -3.65 -9.26 3.94
CA PRO A 21 -2.21 -9.22 4.28
C PRO A 21 -1.57 -10.61 4.39
N GLU A 22 -2.30 -11.62 4.83
CA GLU A 22 -1.83 -13.00 4.98
C GLU A 22 -1.62 -13.67 3.62
N GLU A 23 -2.48 -13.36 2.65
CA GLU A 23 -2.39 -13.90 1.29
C GLU A 23 -1.13 -13.42 0.56
N LEU A 24 -0.53 -12.30 0.97
CA LEU A 24 0.73 -11.81 0.38
C LEU A 24 1.85 -12.84 0.43
N ALA A 25 1.84 -13.74 1.41
CA ALA A 25 2.85 -14.79 1.54
C ALA A 25 2.92 -15.72 0.32
N VAL A 26 1.76 -16.02 -0.26
CA VAL A 26 1.60 -17.08 -1.27
C VAL A 26 1.03 -16.57 -2.59
N ALA A 27 0.40 -15.40 -2.60
CA ALA A 27 -0.21 -14.84 -3.79
C ALA A 27 0.83 -14.57 -4.88
N ASP A 28 0.51 -15.00 -6.10
CA ASP A 28 1.26 -14.62 -7.28
C ASP A 28 0.91 -13.18 -7.66
N LEU A 29 1.77 -12.24 -7.26
CA LEU A 29 1.54 -10.81 -7.49
C LEU A 29 1.71 -10.41 -8.97
N ALA A 30 2.31 -11.26 -9.82
CA ALA A 30 2.51 -10.95 -11.23
C ALA A 30 1.21 -10.90 -12.04
N ARG A 31 0.11 -11.43 -11.49
CA ARG A 31 -1.24 -11.32 -12.10
C ARG A 31 -1.86 -9.92 -11.98
N PHE A 32 -1.28 -9.05 -11.16
CA PHE A 32 -1.77 -7.70 -10.95
C PHE A 32 -0.90 -6.69 -11.70
N SER A 33 -1.51 -5.64 -12.24
CA SER A 33 -0.77 -4.49 -12.75
C SER A 33 -0.50 -3.45 -11.66
N THR A 34 -1.41 -3.36 -10.69
CA THR A 34 -1.37 -2.37 -9.61
C THR A 34 -1.77 -2.99 -8.28
N LEU A 35 -1.00 -2.70 -7.24
CA LEU A 35 -1.36 -2.96 -5.84
C LEU A 35 -1.76 -1.65 -5.17
N VAL A 36 -2.96 -1.60 -4.60
CA VAL A 36 -3.44 -0.47 -3.80
C VAL A 36 -3.45 -0.89 -2.35
N ILE A 37 -2.64 -0.22 -1.54
CA ILE A 37 -2.54 -0.44 -0.10
C ILE A 37 -3.36 0.65 0.57
N GLY A 38 -4.41 0.24 1.29
CA GLY A 38 -5.36 1.15 1.93
C GLY A 38 -4.78 1.93 3.11
N PRO A 39 -5.55 2.89 3.65
CA PRO A 39 -5.11 3.80 4.71
C PRO A 39 -4.68 3.05 5.96
N ARG A 40 -3.51 3.41 6.51
CA ARG A 40 -2.91 2.84 7.73
C ARG A 40 -2.70 1.32 7.69
N ALA A 41 -2.72 0.68 6.52
CA ALA A 41 -2.59 -0.78 6.44
C ALA A 41 -1.24 -1.28 7.00
N TYR A 42 -0.15 -0.53 6.81
CA TYR A 42 1.17 -0.86 7.37
C TYR A 42 1.22 -0.77 8.90
N GLU A 43 0.35 0.05 9.50
CA GLU A 43 0.22 0.14 10.95
C GLU A 43 -0.69 -0.96 11.49
N ALA A 44 -1.79 -1.25 10.78
CA ALA A 44 -2.82 -2.18 11.21
C ALA A 44 -2.41 -3.66 11.06
N HIS A 45 -1.56 -4.01 10.09
CA HIS A 45 -1.26 -5.40 9.73
C HIS A 45 0.24 -5.68 9.74
N ARG A 46 0.69 -6.51 10.69
CA ARG A 46 2.11 -6.87 10.83
C ARG A 46 2.59 -7.77 9.69
N GLU A 47 1.67 -8.55 9.13
CA GLU A 47 1.87 -9.45 8.00
C GLU A 47 2.25 -8.64 6.76
N LEU A 48 1.62 -7.47 6.55
CA LEU A 48 1.96 -6.56 5.46
C LEU A 48 3.41 -6.06 5.57
N VAL A 49 3.85 -5.72 6.79
CA VAL A 49 5.26 -5.34 7.06
C VAL A 49 6.19 -6.53 6.83
N THR A 50 5.80 -7.72 7.28
CA THR A 50 6.59 -8.96 7.17
C THR A 50 6.83 -9.34 5.71
N TYR A 51 5.80 -9.21 4.87
CA TYR A 51 5.85 -9.57 3.45
C TYR A 51 6.13 -8.37 2.53
N ASN A 52 6.52 -7.22 3.07
CA ASN A 52 6.69 -6.00 2.27
C ASN A 52 7.76 -6.13 1.17
N SER A 53 8.77 -6.98 1.37
CA SER A 53 9.77 -7.27 0.34
C SER A 53 9.16 -7.73 -0.97
N ARG A 54 8.07 -8.51 -0.93
CA ARG A 54 7.35 -8.98 -2.13
C ARG A 54 6.66 -7.84 -2.87
N ILE A 55 6.12 -6.86 -2.13
CA ILE A 55 5.50 -5.65 -2.69
C ILE A 55 6.56 -4.77 -3.36
N LEU A 56 7.71 -4.59 -2.70
CA LEU A 56 8.83 -3.84 -3.28
C LEU A 56 9.41 -4.53 -4.51
N ASP A 57 9.51 -5.86 -4.50
CA ASP A 57 9.94 -6.63 -5.67
C ASP A 57 8.94 -6.56 -6.82
N PHE A 58 7.63 -6.55 -6.53
CA PHE A 58 6.60 -6.30 -7.52
C PHE A 58 6.79 -4.93 -8.18
N ALA A 59 7.05 -3.88 -7.40
CA ALA A 59 7.34 -2.54 -7.92
C ALA A 59 8.62 -2.54 -8.79
N ARG A 60 9.69 -3.18 -8.33
CA ARG A 60 10.96 -3.30 -9.08
C ARG A 60 10.80 -4.02 -10.42
N LYS A 61 9.86 -4.96 -10.52
CA LYS A 61 9.54 -5.70 -11.75
C LYS A 61 8.61 -4.94 -12.70
N GLY A 62 8.30 -3.66 -12.42
CA GLY A 62 7.48 -2.80 -13.27
C GLY A 62 6.01 -2.71 -12.86
N GLY A 63 5.62 -3.36 -11.76
CA GLY A 63 4.30 -3.19 -11.17
C GLY A 63 4.12 -1.81 -10.52
N THR A 64 2.88 -1.33 -10.44
CA THR A 64 2.58 -0.05 -9.77
C THR A 64 2.09 -0.28 -8.35
N VAL A 65 2.69 0.38 -7.36
CA VAL A 65 2.23 0.32 -5.96
C VAL A 65 1.74 1.70 -5.53
N VAL A 66 0.47 1.77 -5.12
CA VAL A 66 -0.14 2.96 -4.54
C VAL A 66 -0.35 2.73 -3.06
N VAL A 67 0.35 3.48 -2.21
CA VAL A 67 0.16 3.42 -0.75
C VAL A 67 -0.66 4.63 -0.32
N GLN A 68 -1.83 4.38 0.23
CA GLN A 68 -2.70 5.41 0.77
C GLN A 68 -2.34 5.64 2.23
N TYR A 69 -2.05 6.89 2.58
CA TYR A 69 -2.03 7.42 3.94
C TYR A 69 -1.39 6.50 5.02
N GLY A 70 -0.13 6.76 5.34
CA GLY A 70 0.52 6.23 6.55
C GLY A 70 1.00 7.34 7.49
N GLN A 71 1.65 6.96 8.57
CA GLN A 71 2.21 7.87 9.58
C GLN A 71 3.72 7.60 9.74
N GLY A 72 4.22 7.64 10.98
CA GLY A 72 5.64 7.46 11.28
C GLY A 72 6.18 6.07 10.94
N GLU A 73 5.33 5.05 10.81
CA GLU A 73 5.76 3.72 10.36
C GLU A 73 6.37 3.74 8.96
N MET A 74 5.95 4.68 8.10
CA MET A 74 6.46 4.78 6.73
C MET A 74 7.94 5.18 6.68
N THR A 75 8.47 5.85 7.71
CA THR A 75 9.89 6.26 7.76
C THR A 75 10.80 5.13 8.25
N ARG A 76 10.23 3.97 8.64
CA ARG A 76 11.02 2.82 9.07
C ARG A 76 11.75 2.21 7.86
N PRO A 77 13.02 1.80 8.02
CA PRO A 77 13.75 1.13 6.95
C PRO A 77 12.99 -0.09 6.41
N GLY A 78 12.94 -0.22 5.09
CA GLY A 78 12.32 -1.36 4.40
C GLY A 78 10.80 -1.28 4.24
N ILE A 79 10.13 -0.21 4.70
CA ILE A 79 8.70 0.02 4.42
C ILE A 79 8.50 0.68 3.05
N MET A 80 9.26 1.75 2.78
CA MET A 80 9.24 2.47 1.50
C MET A 80 10.40 2.02 0.60
N PRO A 81 10.27 2.12 -0.74
CA PRO A 81 11.32 1.71 -1.67
C PRO A 81 12.62 2.51 -1.51
N TYR A 82 12.48 3.75 -1.05
CA TYR A 82 13.59 4.65 -0.70
C TYR A 82 13.34 5.23 0.69
N PRO A 83 14.39 5.63 1.43
CA PRO A 83 14.23 6.32 2.70
C PRO A 83 13.39 7.59 2.52
N ILE A 84 12.43 7.79 3.42
CA ILE A 84 11.62 9.01 3.46
C ILE A 84 11.73 9.65 4.84
N GLY A 85 11.68 10.98 4.87
CA GLY A 85 11.56 11.77 6.09
C GLY A 85 10.21 12.45 6.13
N LEU A 86 9.55 12.41 7.30
CA LEU A 86 8.34 13.20 7.57
C LEU A 86 8.71 14.31 8.55
N THR A 87 8.63 15.57 8.11
CA THR A 87 8.83 16.74 8.98
C THR A 87 7.60 16.97 9.86
N GLN A 88 7.84 17.30 11.13
CA GLN A 88 6.81 17.72 12.07
C GLN A 88 7.02 19.19 12.50
N PRO A 89 5.94 19.99 12.65
CA PRO A 89 4.55 19.65 12.38
C PRO A 89 4.28 19.49 10.88
N ALA A 90 3.35 18.61 10.52
CA ALA A 90 2.95 18.45 9.12
C ALA A 90 2.45 19.79 8.56
N ALA A 91 2.95 20.18 7.39
CA ALA A 91 2.51 21.40 6.73
C ALA A 91 0.99 21.33 6.50
N ARG A 92 0.25 22.28 7.08
CA ARG A 92 -1.19 22.42 6.86
C ARG A 92 -1.43 23.42 5.74
N VAL A 93 -2.13 22.98 4.69
CA VAL A 93 -2.72 23.89 3.72
C VAL A 93 -4.10 24.27 4.25
N THR A 94 -4.23 25.51 4.72
CA THR A 94 -5.52 26.13 5.04
C THR A 94 -5.96 26.92 3.81
N VAL A 95 -7.07 26.50 3.19
CA VAL A 95 -7.83 27.27 2.20
C VAL A 95 -8.85 28.15 2.90
#